data_AF-A0A094ZPZ2-F1
#
_entry.id   AF-A0A094ZPZ2-F1
#
_cell.length_a   1.000
_cell.length_b   1.000
_cell.length_c   1.000
_cell.angle_alpha   90.00
_cell.angle_beta   90.00
_cell.angle_gamma   90.00
#
_symmetry.space_group_name_H-M   'P 1'
#
loop_
_entity.id
_entity.type
_entity.pdbx_description
1 polymer ?
#
loop_
_entity_poly.entity_id
_entity_poly.type
_entity_poly.pdbx_seq_one_letter_code
_entity_poly.pdbx_strand_id
1 'polypeptide(L)'
;QLIETRQSTPSDREFKHKRGMLRNEIGQSLSKDRDAWRSERANELETAAASGNFRKIFQLIRVTGSKKSGVSETICGDDEVPITNIHRRLGRWTEFFEEQFN
;
A
#
# COMPACT_ATOMS: atom_id res chain seq x y z
N GLN A 1 10.42 24.01 3.37
CA GLN A 1 11.27 24.48 4.48
C GLN A 1 12.33 23.46 4.89
N LEU A 2 12.06 22.38 5.66
CA LEU A 2 13.12 21.45 6.15
C LEU A 2 13.97 20.78 5.04
N ILE A 3 13.33 20.36 3.94
CA ILE A 3 14.03 19.75 2.80
C ILE A 3 14.94 20.78 2.11
N GLU A 4 14.44 21.99 1.86
CA GLU A 4 15.20 23.10 1.27
C GLU A 4 16.36 23.50 2.18
N THR A 5 16.14 23.58 3.50
CA THR A 5 17.19 23.87 4.48
C THR A 5 18.29 22.81 4.48
N ARG A 6 17.93 21.52 4.35
CA ARG A 6 18.90 20.43 4.21
C ARG A 6 19.69 20.55 2.91
N GLN A 7 19.03 20.87 1.79
CA GLN A 7 19.67 21.02 0.48
C GLN A 7 20.64 22.21 0.44
N SER A 8 20.31 23.30 1.13
CA SER A 8 21.18 24.48 1.24
C SER A 8 22.29 24.34 2.29
N THR A 9 22.33 23.24 3.05
CA THR A 9 23.38 23.03 4.07
C THR A 9 24.66 22.47 3.41
N PRO A 10 25.82 23.13 3.57
CA PRO A 10 27.08 22.67 2.98
C PRO A 10 27.49 21.27 3.42
N SER A 11 28.28 20.57 2.59
CA SER A 11 28.70 19.20 2.88
C SER A 11 29.85 19.10 3.90
N ASP A 12 30.36 20.24 4.36
CA ASP A 12 31.55 20.32 5.19
C ASP A 12 31.41 19.59 6.53
N ARG A 13 32.55 19.22 7.13
CA ARG A 13 32.56 18.39 8.35
C ARG A 13 31.86 19.10 9.51
N GLU A 14 31.95 20.42 9.56
CA GLU A 14 31.31 21.29 10.56
C GLU A 14 29.78 21.19 10.52
N PHE A 15 29.20 20.96 9.34
CA PHE A 15 27.75 20.86 9.17
C PHE A 15 27.21 19.43 9.24
N LYS A 16 28.09 18.43 9.48
CA LYS A 16 27.67 17.01 9.56
C LYS A 16 26.57 16.80 10.59
N HIS A 17 26.70 17.39 11.78
CA HIS A 17 25.72 17.25 12.85
C HIS A 17 24.36 17.88 12.47
N LYS A 18 24.39 19.11 11.94
CA LYS A 18 23.19 19.82 11.46
C LYS A 18 22.45 19.04 10.37
N ARG A 19 23.17 18.49 9.38
CA ARG A 19 22.56 17.62 8.34
C ARG A 19 21.93 16.36 8.92
N GLY A 20 22.55 15.77 9.96
CA GLY A 20 22.01 14.62 10.68
C GLY A 20 20.69 14.93 11.37
N MET A 21 20.63 16.05 12.10
CA MET A 21 19.38 16.50 12.75
C MET A 21 18.27 16.73 11.72
N LEU A 22 18.54 17.49 10.66
CA LEU A 22 17.56 17.76 9.60
C LEU A 22 17.07 16.47 8.92
N ARG A 23 17.96 15.49 8.69
CA ARG A 23 17.58 14.18 8.14
C ARG A 23 16.61 13.45 9.07
N ASN A 24 16.89 13.45 10.37
CA ASN A 24 16.05 12.78 11.35
C ASN A 24 14.68 13.47 11.44
N GLU A 25 14.65 14.79 11.45
CA GLU A 25 13.42 15.58 11.50
C GLU A 25 12.55 15.38 10.26
N ILE A 26 13.16 15.41 9.06
CA ILE A 26 12.46 15.05 7.81
C ILE A 26 11.91 13.63 7.90
N GLY A 27 12.71 12.67 8.39
CA GLY A 27 12.27 11.28 8.55
C GLY A 27 11.06 11.14 9.49
N GLN A 28 11.06 11.88 10.60
CA GLN A 28 9.94 11.90 11.54
C GLN A 28 8.70 12.54 10.94
N SER A 29 8.84 13.67 10.23
CA SER A 29 7.72 14.33 9.53
C SER A 29 7.09 13.38 8.50
N LEU A 30 7.90 12.77 7.65
CA LEU A 30 7.42 11.83 6.64
C LEU A 30 6.76 10.58 7.26
N SER A 31 7.25 10.12 8.41
CA SER A 31 6.58 9.02 9.12
C SER A 31 5.20 9.44 9.61
N LYS A 32 5.08 10.63 10.21
CA LYS A 32 3.79 11.17 10.65
C LYS A 32 2.81 11.32 9.48
N ASP A 33 3.28 11.86 8.35
CA ASP A 33 2.45 12.01 7.15
C ASP A 33 1.97 10.65 6.62
N ARG A 34 2.87 9.65 6.61
CA ARG A 34 2.52 8.29 6.19
C ARG A 34 1.52 7.63 7.15
N ASP A 35 1.68 7.83 8.45
CA ASP A 35 0.79 7.24 9.46
C ASP A 35 -0.60 7.91 9.39
N ALA A 36 -0.66 9.23 9.22
CA ALA A 36 -1.91 9.95 8.97
C ALA A 36 -2.61 9.46 7.69
N TRP A 37 -1.86 9.28 6.60
CA TRP A 37 -2.40 8.72 5.37
C TRP A 37 -2.93 7.29 5.57
N ARG A 38 -2.22 6.42 6.31
CA ARG A 38 -2.69 5.06 6.62
C ARG A 38 -3.99 5.08 7.42
N SER A 39 -4.09 5.94 8.43
CA SER A 39 -5.30 6.09 9.25
C SER A 39 -6.50 6.56 8.42
N GLU A 40 -6.29 7.52 7.52
CA GLU A 40 -7.34 7.96 6.59
C GLU A 40 -7.83 6.82 5.70
N ARG A 41 -6.91 6.05 5.10
CA ARG A 41 -7.28 4.89 4.25
C ARG A 41 -8.00 3.79 5.02
N ALA A 42 -7.64 3.55 6.28
CA ALA A 42 -8.31 2.58 7.14
C ALA A 42 -9.75 3.02 7.43
N ASN A 43 -9.98 4.29 7.78
CA ASN A 43 -11.33 4.82 7.99
C ASN A 43 -12.20 4.74 6.71
N GLU A 44 -11.61 5.05 5.55
CA GLU A 44 -12.31 4.87 4.26
C GLU A 44 -12.69 3.40 4.01
N LEU A 45 -11.80 2.47 4.37
CA LEU A 45 -12.03 1.03 4.21
C LEU A 45 -13.16 0.54 5.11
N GLU A 46 -13.15 0.94 6.38
CA GLU A 46 -14.21 0.60 7.36
C GLU A 46 -15.57 1.15 6.91
N THR A 47 -15.62 2.39 6.41
CA THR A 47 -16.85 2.99 5.88
C THR A 47 -17.36 2.24 4.65
N ALA A 48 -16.46 1.82 3.76
CA ALA A 48 -16.81 1.03 2.58
C ALA A 48 -17.32 -0.37 2.98
N ALA A 49 -16.73 -0.99 4.00
CA ALA A 49 -17.18 -2.27 4.55
C ALA A 49 -18.56 -2.16 5.18
N ALA A 50 -18.79 -1.13 6.01
CA ALA A 50 -20.07 -0.89 6.66
C ALA A 50 -21.22 -0.64 5.65
N SER A 51 -20.91 -0.05 4.50
CA SER A 51 -21.88 0.19 3.41
C SER A 51 -22.00 -0.97 2.41
N GLY A 52 -21.24 -2.06 2.57
CA GLY A 52 -21.20 -3.16 1.61
C GLY A 52 -20.60 -2.78 0.24
N ASN A 53 -19.83 -1.69 0.16
CA ASN A 53 -19.23 -1.21 -1.08
C ASN A 53 -17.92 -1.95 -1.41
N PHE A 54 -18.05 -3.21 -1.84
CA PHE A 54 -16.92 -4.08 -2.18
C PHE A 54 -16.03 -3.52 -3.29
N ARG A 55 -16.59 -2.74 -4.22
CA ARG A 55 -15.80 -2.09 -5.28
C ARG A 55 -14.80 -1.08 -4.71
N LYS A 56 -15.24 -0.23 -3.77
CA LYS A 56 -14.36 0.74 -3.10
C LYS A 56 -13.34 0.04 -2.22
N ILE A 57 -13.72 -1.01 -1.49
CA ILE A 57 -12.79 -1.86 -0.72
C ILE A 57 -11.67 -2.38 -1.61
N PHE A 58 -12.02 -2.96 -2.76
CA PHE A 58 -11.06 -3.50 -3.71
C PHE A 58 -10.08 -2.44 -4.25
N GLN A 59 -10.58 -1.24 -4.57
CA GLN A 59 -9.74 -0.12 -4.99
C GLN A 59 -8.78 0.32 -3.88
N LEU A 60 -9.25 0.40 -2.63
CA LEU A 60 -8.42 0.77 -1.48
C LEU A 60 -7.32 -0.26 -1.23
N ILE A 61 -7.65 -1.56 -1.23
CA ILE A 61 -6.65 -2.65 -1.10
C ILE A 61 -5.59 -2.57 -2.20
N ARG A 62 -5.98 -2.23 -3.44
CA ARG A 62 -5.01 -2.08 -4.54
C ARG A 62 -4.09 -0.87 -4.36
N VAL A 63 -4.61 0.22 -3.80
CA VAL A 63 -3.84 1.46 -3.56
C VAL A 63 -2.93 1.34 -2.35
N THR A 64 -3.36 0.61 -1.31
CA THR A 64 -2.60 0.43 -0.06
C THR A 64 -1.71 -0.81 -0.06
N GLY A 65 -2.06 -1.82 -0.87
CA GLY A 65 -1.34 -3.07 -0.98
C GLY A 65 0.00 -2.93 -1.68
N SER A 66 0.93 -3.83 -1.37
CA SER A 66 2.16 -3.95 -2.14
C SER A 66 1.82 -4.27 -3.60
N LYS A 67 2.55 -3.68 -4.54
CA LYS A 67 2.41 -3.87 -5.99
C LYS A 67 2.86 -5.29 -6.41
N LYS A 68 2.32 -6.33 -5.78
CA LYS A 68 2.47 -7.73 -6.23
C LYS A 68 1.36 -8.07 -7.22
N SER A 69 1.60 -9.15 -7.98
CA SER A 69 0.89 -9.48 -9.22
C SER A 69 -0.62 -9.31 -9.11
N GLY A 70 -1.18 -8.70 -10.14
CA GLY A 70 -2.53 -8.17 -10.08
C GLY A 70 -3.55 -9.27 -9.88
N VAL A 71 -4.53 -9.00 -9.03
CA VAL A 71 -5.87 -9.63 -9.03
C VAL A 71 -6.52 -9.67 -10.44
N SER A 72 -5.98 -8.93 -11.41
CA SER A 72 -6.33 -8.98 -12.83
C SER A 72 -5.65 -10.11 -13.62
N GLU A 73 -4.87 -11.00 -12.99
CA GLU A 73 -4.35 -12.18 -13.67
C GLU A 73 -5.50 -13.05 -14.19
N THR A 74 -5.33 -13.56 -15.41
CA THR A 74 -6.24 -14.54 -15.98
C THR A 74 -6.27 -15.74 -15.04
N ILE A 75 -7.42 -15.98 -14.40
CA ILE A 75 -7.58 -17.09 -13.46
C ILE A 75 -7.40 -18.38 -14.25
N CYS A 76 -6.31 -19.10 -14.00
CA CYS A 76 -6.02 -20.39 -14.59
C CYS A 76 -6.32 -21.53 -13.60
N GLY A 77 -6.62 -22.71 -14.13
CA GLY A 77 -6.64 -23.95 -13.35
C GLY A 77 -5.22 -24.46 -13.08
N ASP A 78 -5.12 -25.61 -12.42
CA ASP A 78 -3.83 -26.28 -12.12
C ASP A 78 -3.18 -26.81 -13.41
N ASP A 79 -3.99 -26.86 -14.47
CA ASP A 79 -3.63 -27.14 -15.85
C ASP A 79 -3.07 -25.91 -16.59
N GLU A 80 -2.91 -24.76 -15.91
CA GLU A 80 -2.57 -23.45 -16.50
C GLU A 80 -3.57 -22.95 -17.55
N VAL A 81 -4.72 -23.61 -17.71
CA VAL A 81 -5.73 -23.23 -18.69
C VAL A 81 -6.65 -22.16 -18.12
N PRO A 82 -6.94 -21.07 -18.87
CA PRO A 82 -7.89 -20.06 -18.44
C PRO A 82 -9.27 -20.64 -18.10
N ILE A 83 -9.77 -20.33 -16.90
CA ILE A 83 -11.07 -20.77 -16.45
C ILE A 83 -12.15 -19.85 -17.02
N THR A 84 -12.98 -20.37 -17.92
CA THR A 84 -14.10 -19.62 -18.52
C THR A 84 -15.39 -19.71 -17.69
N ASN A 85 -15.54 -20.77 -16.88
CA ASN A 85 -16.73 -21.00 -16.05
C ASN A 85 -16.73 -20.16 -14.77
N ILE A 86 -17.83 -19.45 -14.50
CA ILE A 86 -17.93 -18.53 -13.35
C ILE A 86 -17.83 -19.23 -11.98
N HIS A 87 -18.46 -20.39 -11.79
CA HIS A 87 -18.43 -21.10 -10.50
C HIS A 87 -17.02 -21.58 -10.19
N ARG A 88 -16.31 -22.09 -11.20
CA ARG A 88 -14.93 -22.53 -11.07
C ARG A 88 -13.97 -21.36 -10.81
N ARG A 89 -14.23 -20.19 -11.40
CA ARG A 89 -13.49 -18.95 -11.07
C ARG A 89 -13.76 -18.47 -9.64
N LEU A 90 -14.99 -18.59 -9.15
CA LEU A 90 -15.32 -18.24 -7.76
C LEU A 90 -14.62 -19.18 -6.77
N GLY A 91 -14.57 -20.48 -7.04
CA GLY A 91 -13.81 -21.44 -6.24
C GLY A 91 -12.31 -21.07 -6.16
N ARG A 92 -11.69 -20.74 -7.29
CA ARG A 92 -10.30 -20.25 -7.32
C ARG A 92 -10.08 -18.96 -6.54
N TRP A 93 -11.05 -18.04 -6.54
CA TRP A 93 -10.97 -16.84 -5.70
C TRP A 93 -10.97 -17.19 -4.22
N THR A 94 -11.82 -18.14 -3.79
CA THR A 94 -11.85 -18.62 -2.41
C THR A 94 -10.50 -19.20 -2.00
N GLU A 95 -9.94 -20.11 -2.80
CA GLU A 95 -8.61 -20.70 -2.56
C GLU A 95 -7.52 -19.62 -2.44
N PHE A 96 -7.47 -18.68 -3.39
CA PHE A 96 -6.50 -17.58 -3.37
C PHE A 96 -6.59 -16.74 -2.08
N PHE A 97 -7.80 -16.37 -1.66
CA PHE A 97 -7.95 -15.55 -0.45
C PHE A 97 -7.68 -16.37 0.83
N GLU A 98 -8.02 -17.65 0.87
CA GLU A 98 -7.63 -18.53 1.97
C GLU A 98 -6.11 -18.63 2.10
N GLU A 99 -5.36 -18.76 1.01
CA GLU A 99 -3.89 -18.78 1.05
C GLU A 99 -3.26 -17.45 1.47
N GLN A 100 -3.87 -16.31 1.13
CA GLN A 100 -3.32 -14.99 1.48
C GLN A 100 -3.57 -14.58 2.93
N PHE A 101 -4.62 -15.10 3.56
CA PHE A 101 -5.07 -14.68 4.89
C PHE A 101 -4.93 -15.75 5.98
N ASN A 102 -4.48 -16.97 5.63
CA ASN A 102 -3.98 -17.98 6.57
C ASN A 102 -2.47 -17.85 6.76
#